data_AF-A0A1S2NIV4-F1
#
_entry.id   AF-A0A1S2NIV4-F1
#
_cell.length_a   1.000
_cell.length_b   1.000
_cell.length_c   1.000
_cell.angle_alpha   90.00
_cell.angle_beta   90.00
_cell.angle_gamma   90.00
#
_symmetry.space_group_name_H-M   'P 1'
#
loop_
_entity.id
_entity.type
_entity.pdbx_description
1 polymer ?
#
loop_
_entity_poly.entity_id
_entity_poly.type
_entity_poly.pdbx_seq_one_letter_code
_entity_poly.pdbx_strand_id
1 'polypeptide(L)'
;MIEAERALLGVVLLNPKIISLVFNEITETDFYSPHHKYIFKAMKTLHQNNKEIDYVSISAILENEKLLKQIGGIDYLNELSYSMPSPRHLETYIDLIKETSLKR
;
A
#
# COMPACT_ATOMS: atom_id res chain seq x y z
N MET A 1 -9.57 -7.11 7.98
CA MET A 1 -8.79 -7.18 6.73
C MET A 1 -8.45 -5.80 6.18
N ILE A 2 -9.46 -4.99 5.78
CA ILE A 2 -9.23 -3.64 5.25
C ILE A 2 -8.36 -2.80 6.17
N GLU A 3 -8.57 -2.86 7.48
CA GLU A 3 -7.73 -2.14 8.45
C GLU A 3 -6.26 -2.62 8.48
N ALA A 4 -6.00 -3.91 8.25
CA ALA A 4 -4.62 -4.42 8.16
C ALA A 4 -3.94 -3.96 6.87
N GLU A 5 -4.67 -3.90 5.75
CA GLU A 5 -4.17 -3.34 4.50
C GLU A 5 -3.89 -1.84 4.61
N ARG A 6 -4.82 -1.08 5.20
CA ARG A 6 -4.64 0.35 5.46
C ARG A 6 -3.43 0.58 6.36
N ALA A 7 -3.30 -0.21 7.42
CA ALA A 7 -2.16 -0.15 8.32
C ALA A 7 -0.85 -0.46 7.58
N LEU A 8 -0.78 -1.54 6.80
CA LEU A 8 0.42 -1.87 6.05
C LEU A 8 0.83 -0.73 5.09
N LEU A 9 -0.11 -0.22 4.30
CA LEU A 9 0.14 0.90 3.38
C LEU A 9 0.58 2.17 4.12
N GLY A 10 -0.03 2.46 5.28
CA GLY A 10 0.35 3.57 6.14
C GLY A 10 1.78 3.43 6.70
N VAL A 11 2.16 2.25 7.19
CA VAL A 11 3.53 2.01 7.69
C VAL A 11 4.55 2.16 6.57
N VAL A 12 4.24 1.71 5.35
CA VAL A 12 5.11 1.89 4.17
C VAL A 12 5.25 3.38 3.82
N LEU A 13 4.17 4.15 3.84
CA LEU A 13 4.21 5.60 3.59
C LEU A 13 5.04 6.34 4.64
N LEU A 14 4.99 5.91 5.90
CA LEU A 14 5.77 6.49 7.00
C LEU A 14 7.25 6.10 6.93
N ASN A 15 7.55 4.87 6.48
CA ASN A 15 8.91 4.39 6.31
C ASN A 15 9.07 3.62 4.99
N PRO A 16 9.27 4.33 3.87
CA PRO A 16 9.41 3.72 2.55
C PRO A 16 10.52 2.68 2.44
N LYS A 17 11.52 2.71 3.32
CA LYS A 17 12.66 1.78 3.30
C LYS A 17 12.26 0.32 3.56
N ILE A 18 11.12 0.08 4.21
CA ILE A 18 10.65 -1.28 4.51
C ILE A 18 9.96 -1.94 3.30
N ILE A 19 9.66 -1.18 2.24
CA ILE A 19 8.84 -1.66 1.14
C ILE A 19 9.45 -2.88 0.43
N SER A 20 10.78 -2.95 0.38
CA SER A 20 11.49 -4.09 -0.19
C SER A 20 11.22 -5.39 0.57
N LEU A 21 11.08 -5.32 1.91
CA LEU A 21 10.67 -6.47 2.71
C LEU A 21 9.22 -6.84 2.41
N VAL A 22 8.33 -5.85 2.33
CA VAL A 22 6.91 -6.09 2.02
C VAL A 22 6.73 -6.76 0.66
N PHE A 23 7.48 -6.34 -0.38
CA PHE A 23 7.43 -6.96 -1.71
C PHE A 23 7.94 -8.40 -1.77
N ASN A 24 8.84 -8.79 -0.86
CA ASN A 24 9.29 -10.18 -0.77
C ASN A 24 8.22 -11.07 -0.14
N GLU A 25 7.39 -10.50 0.72
CA GLU A 25 6.39 -11.25 1.47
C GLU A 25 5.05 -11.34 0.74
N ILE A 26 4.56 -10.23 0.16
CA ILE A 26 3.24 -10.17 -0.46
C ILE A 26 3.24 -9.49 -1.83
N THR A 27 2.20 -9.77 -2.59
CA THR A 27 1.94 -9.24 -3.92
C THR A 27 0.63 -8.43 -3.94
N GLU A 28 0.45 -7.64 -5.00
CA GLU A 28 -0.79 -6.90 -5.23
C GLU A 28 -2.05 -7.79 -5.24
N THR A 29 -1.93 -9.09 -5.57
CA THR A 29 -3.08 -10.00 -5.60
C THR A 29 -3.58 -10.38 -4.20
N ASP A 30 -2.74 -10.27 -3.17
CA ASP A 30 -3.08 -10.65 -1.80
C ASP A 30 -4.05 -9.67 -1.12
N PHE A 31 -4.01 -8.41 -1.54
CA PHE A 31 -4.95 -7.40 -1.08
C PHE A 31 -6.40 -7.79 -1.46
N TYR A 32 -7.35 -7.47 -0.60
CA TYR A 32 -8.77 -7.63 -0.82
C TYR A 32 -9.35 -6.42 -1.52
N SER A 33 -9.01 -5.22 -1.05
CA SER A 33 -9.49 -3.99 -1.64
C SER A 33 -8.87 -3.78 -3.02
N PRO A 34 -9.66 -3.68 -4.11
CA PRO A 34 -9.12 -3.32 -5.41
C PRO A 34 -8.39 -1.97 -5.38
N HIS A 35 -8.80 -1.04 -4.50
CA HIS A 35 -8.14 0.24 -4.35
C HIS A 35 -6.73 0.08 -3.77
N HIS A 36 -6.57 -0.79 -2.77
CA HIS A 36 -5.26 -1.08 -2.20
C HIS A 36 -4.36 -1.84 -3.17
N LYS A 37 -4.93 -2.69 -4.04
CA LYS A 37 -4.17 -3.30 -5.16
C LYS A 37 -3.54 -2.23 -6.03
N TYR A 38 -4.31 -1.21 -6.41
CA TYR A 38 -3.82 -0.12 -7.24
C TYR A 38 -2.73 0.70 -6.53
N ILE A 39 -2.92 1.01 -5.25
CA ILE A 39 -1.93 1.75 -4.46
C ILE A 39 -0.63 0.95 -4.34
N PHE A 40 -0.72 -0.34 -3.99
CA PHE A 40 0.45 -1.20 -3.85
C PHE A 40 1.20 -1.39 -5.17
N LYS A 41 0.46 -1.57 -6.28
CA LYS A 41 1.04 -1.61 -7.63
C LYS A 41 1.77 -0.30 -7.97
N ALA A 42 1.19 0.85 -7.65
CA ALA A 42 1.84 2.15 -7.86
C ALA A 42 3.13 2.27 -7.04
N MET A 43 3.13 1.84 -5.77
CA MET A 43 4.34 1.78 -4.94
C MET A 43 5.43 0.90 -5.57
N LYS A 44 5.04 -0.26 -6.12
CA LYS A 44 5.95 -1.18 -6.82
C LYS A 44 6.56 -0.54 -8.06
N THR A 45 5.76 0.16 -8.86
CA THR A 45 6.24 0.90 -10.02
C THR A 45 7.22 2.01 -9.64
N LEU A 46 6.95 2.76 -8.56
CA LEU A 46 7.89 3.78 -8.06
C LEU A 46 9.22 3.15 -7.61
N HIS A 47 9.14 2.08 -6.82
CA HIS A 47 10.32 1.35 -6.35
C HIS A 47 11.18 0.84 -7.50
N GLN A 48 10.58 0.20 -8.51
CA GLN A 48 11.28 -0.30 -9.70
C GLN A 48 11.96 0.80 -10.52
N ASN A 49 11.41 2.01 -10.49
CA ASN A 49 11.97 3.18 -11.16
C ASN A 49 12.94 3.97 -10.28
N ASN A 50 13.33 3.45 -9.11
CA ASN A 50 14.15 4.15 -8.11
C ASN A 50 13.60 5.54 -7.73
N LYS A 51 12.27 5.68 -7.71
CA LYS A 51 11.60 6.90 -7.27
C LYS A 51 11.18 6.78 -5.81
N GLU A 52 11.09 7.92 -5.13
CA GLU A 52 10.58 7.98 -3.78
C GLU A 52 9.12 7.52 -3.73
N ILE A 53 8.78 6.82 -2.64
CA ILE A 53 7.42 6.35 -2.39
C ILE A 53 6.80 7.30 -1.36
N ASP A 54 5.99 8.21 -1.86
CA ASP A 54 5.23 9.17 -1.07
C ASP A 54 3.83 9.35 -1.70
N TYR A 55 2.90 9.99 -0.98
CA TYR A 55 1.52 10.14 -1.44
C TYR A 55 1.40 10.98 -2.73
N VAL A 56 2.28 11.95 -2.96
CA VAL A 56 2.32 12.76 -4.19
C VAL A 56 2.74 11.90 -5.37
N SER A 57 3.85 11.17 -5.23
CA SER A 57 4.38 10.26 -6.24
C SER A 57 3.39 9.15 -6.59
N ILE A 58 2.72 8.58 -5.59
CA ILE A 58 1.67 7.57 -5.79
C ILE A 58 0.47 8.19 -6.51
N SER A 59 0.02 9.37 -6.10
CA SER A 59 -1.11 10.05 -6.74
C SER A 59 -0.83 10.31 -8.23
N ALA A 60 0.40 10.70 -8.59
CA ALA A 60 0.80 10.94 -9.96
C ALA A 60 0.75 9.67 -10.82
N ILE A 61 1.18 8.52 -10.29
CA ILE A 61 1.05 7.23 -10.98
C ILE A 61 -0.43 6.88 -11.19
N LEU A 62 -1.24 6.99 -10.14
CA LEU A 62 -2.66 6.65 -10.20
C LEU A 62 -3.46 7.61 -11.08
N GLU A 63 -3.05 8.88 -11.18
CA GLU A 63 -3.67 9.86 -12.07
C GLU A 63 -3.37 9.53 -13.54
N ASN A 64 -2.12 9.18 -13.85
CA ASN A 64 -1.72 8.70 -15.18
C ASN A 64 -2.46 7.42 -15.58
N GLU A 65 -2.71 6.51 -14.63
CA GLU A 65 -3.51 5.29 -14.86
C GLU A 65 -5.03 5.54 -14.83
N LYS A 66 -5.50 6.78 -14.57
CA LYS A 66 -6.91 7.16 -14.39
C LYS A 66 -7.62 6.41 -13.24
N LEU A 67 -6.86 5.93 -12.26
CA LEU A 67 -7.32 5.18 -11.09
C LEU A 67 -7.45 6.07 -9.83
N LEU A 68 -6.84 7.27 -9.81
CA LEU A 68 -6.83 8.14 -8.62
C LEU A 68 -8.24 8.44 -8.10
N LYS A 69 -9.19 8.73 -8.99
CA LYS A 69 -10.60 8.98 -8.59
C LYS A 69 -11.28 7.73 -8.04
N GLN A 70 -10.89 6.54 -8.49
CA GLN A 70 -11.49 5.28 -8.03
C GLN A 70 -11.09 4.97 -6.59
N ILE A 71 -9.86 5.30 -6.19
CA ILE A 71 -9.39 5.03 -4.83
C ILE A 71 -9.90 6.04 -3.78
N GLY A 72 -10.67 7.05 -4.17
CA GLY A 72 -11.11 8.14 -3.28
C GLY A 72 -10.30 9.43 -3.40
N GLY A 73 -9.40 9.53 -4.38
CA GLY A 73 -8.59 10.72 -4.62
C GLY A 73 -7.35 10.81 -3.73
N ILE A 74 -6.71 11.98 -3.74
CA ILE A 74 -5.51 12.25 -2.94
C ILE A 74 -5.81 12.24 -1.44
N ASP A 75 -7.05 12.59 -1.06
CA ASP A 75 -7.48 12.61 0.35
C ASP A 75 -7.36 11.23 1.00
N TYR A 76 -7.71 10.17 0.25
CA TYR A 76 -7.56 8.80 0.77
C TYR A 76 -6.09 8.42 1.02
N LEU A 77 -5.18 8.83 0.14
CA LEU A 77 -3.74 8.60 0.33
C LEU A 77 -3.21 9.36 1.55
N ASN A 78 -3.69 10.59 1.75
CA ASN A 78 -3.38 11.36 2.95
C ASN A 78 -3.91 10.66 4.21
N GLU A 79 -5.15 10.19 4.22
CA GLU A 79 -5.72 9.44 5.35
C GLU A 79 -4.91 8.18 5.71
N LEU A 80 -4.41 7.45 4.71
CA LEU A 80 -3.55 6.30 4.94
C LEU A 80 -2.26 6.68 5.70
N SER A 81 -1.66 7.83 5.35
CA SER A 81 -0.47 8.34 6.05
C SER A 81 -0.74 8.76 7.49
N TYR A 82 -1.94 9.25 7.78
CA TYR A 82 -2.36 9.68 9.12
C TYR A 82 -2.80 8.53 10.03
N SER A 83 -3.07 7.34 9.48
CA SER A 83 -3.56 6.20 10.26
C SER A 83 -2.58 5.66 11.32
N MET A 84 -1.36 6.24 11.40
CA MET A 84 -0.26 5.96 12.36
C MET A 84 -0.29 4.56 12.98
N PRO A 85 -0.13 3.49 12.18
CA PRO A 85 -0.03 2.15 12.71
C PRO A 85 1.37 1.96 13.29
N SER A 86 1.48 1.18 14.36
CA SER A 86 2.78 0.85 14.95
C SER A 86 3.61 0.03 13.95
N PRO A 87 4.81 0.50 13.53
CA PRO A 87 5.68 -0.27 12.63
C PRO A 87 6.10 -1.62 13.23
N ARG A 88 6.00 -1.78 14.55
CA ARG A 88 6.30 -3.04 15.26
C ARG A 88 5.36 -4.18 14.89
N HIS A 89 4.19 -3.87 14.32
CA HIS A 89 3.21 -4.88 13.90
C HIS A 89 3.23 -5.14 12.38
N LEU A 90 4.26 -4.68 11.67
CA LEU A 90 4.38 -4.86 10.22
C LEU A 90 4.20 -6.34 9.81
N GLU A 91 4.93 -7.25 10.45
CA GLU A 91 4.85 -8.69 10.20
C GLU A 91 3.44 -9.22 10.45
N THR A 92 2.81 -8.80 11.54
CA THR A 92 1.42 -9.17 11.85
C THR A 92 0.44 -8.71 10.76
N TYR A 93 0.60 -7.51 10.20
CA TYR A 93 -0.26 -7.04 9.11
C TYR A 93 -0.04 -7.83 7.83
N ILE A 94 1.22 -8.15 7.51
CA ILE A 94 1.60 -9.00 6.38
C ILE A 94 0.95 -10.38 6.51
N ASP A 95 1.09 -11.02 7.68
CA ASP A 95 0.54 -12.36 7.95
C ASP A 95 -0.99 -12.38 7.81
N LEU A 96 -1.68 -11.36 8.34
CA LEU A 96 -3.13 -11.25 8.21
C LEU A 96 -3.59 -11.13 6.74
N ILE A 97 -2.85 -10.37 5.92
CA ILE A 97 -3.15 -10.21 4.49
C ILE A 97 -2.90 -11.53 3.76
N LYS A 98 -1.78 -12.21 4.02
CA LYS A 98 -1.44 -13.53 3.46
C LYS A 98 -2.47 -14.59 3.80
N GLU A 99 -2.79 -14.75 5.08
CA GLU A 99 -3.73 -15.76 5.55
C GLU A 99 -5.10 -15.58 4.90
N THR A 100 -5.53 -14.33 4.74
CA THR A 100 -6.82 -14.03 4.11
C THR A 100 -6.77 -14.13 2.59
N SER A 101 -5.59 -14.02 1.96
CA SER A 101 -5.40 -14.31 0.53
C SER A 101 -5.56 -15.82 0.25
N LEU A 102 -4.93 -16.66 1.08
CA LEU A 102 -4.96 -18.12 0.96
C LEU A 102 -6.35 -18.74 1.20
N LYS A 103 -7.22 -18.05 1.94
CA LYS A 103 -8.58 -18.51 2.28
C LYS A 103 -9.64 -18.15 1.23
N ARG A 104 -9.26 -17.53 0.11
CA ARG A 104 -10.18 -17.16 -1.00
C ARG A 104 -10.10 -18.16 -2.14
#